data_AF-A0A832ZSW0-F1
#
_entry.id   AF-A0A832ZSW0-F1
#
_cell.length_a   1.000
_cell.length_b   1.000
_cell.length_c   1.000
_cell.angle_alpha   90.00
_cell.angle_beta   90.00
_cell.angle_gamma   90.00
#
_symmetry.space_group_name_H-M   'P 1'
#
loop_
_entity.id
_entity.type
_entity.pdbx_description
1 polymer ?
#
loop_
_entity_poly.entity_id
_entity_poly.type
_entity_poly.pdbx_seq_one_letter_code
_entity_poly.pdbx_strand_id
1 'polypeptide(L)' 'MTGARTIIILYTLMGSVLALIGVLGSYLLSTGIVVVENAAMQLAALAASIAAFVIGLHWVIVGIASLRGAR' A
#
# COMPACT_ATOMS: atom_id res chain seq x y z
N MET A 1 -1.57 27.71 -6.89
CA MET A 1 -2.36 26.45 -6.84
C MET A 1 -1.61 25.21 -7.34
N THR A 2 -0.42 25.33 -7.93
CA THR A 2 0.35 24.17 -8.45
C THR A 2 1.00 23.32 -7.37
N GLY A 3 1.62 23.93 -6.35
CA GLY A 3 2.33 23.21 -5.28
C GLY A 3 1.46 22.25 -4.46
N ALA A 4 0.26 22.70 -4.03
CA ALA A 4 -0.68 21.85 -3.28
C ALA A 4 -1.12 20.62 -4.08
N ARG A 5 -1.33 20.79 -5.39
CA ARG A 5 -1.73 19.71 -6.29
C ARG A 5 -0.61 18.68 -6.50
N THR A 6 0.64 19.13 -6.59
CA THR A 6 1.82 18.25 -6.63
C THR A 6 1.95 17.40 -5.37
N ILE A 7 1.76 17.99 -4.19
CA ILE A 7 1.85 17.25 -2.91
C ILE A 7 0.79 16.13 -2.85
N ILE A 8 -0.44 16.42 -3.28
CA ILE A 8 -1.51 15.42 -3.29
C ILE A 8 -1.18 14.25 -4.23
N ILE A 9 -0.61 14.53 -5.41
CA ILE A 9 -0.18 13.48 -6.35
C ILE A 9 0.92 12.61 -5.72
N LEU A 10 1.88 13.22 -5.02
CA LEU A 10 2.95 12.48 -4.35
C LEU A 10 2.41 11.55 -3.26
N TYR A 11 1.47 12.01 -2.42
CA TYR A 11 0.81 11.16 -1.43
C TYR A 11 0.04 10.00 -2.06
N THR A 12 -0.66 10.27 -3.17
CA THR A 12 -1.39 9.23 -3.91
C THR A 12 -0.42 8.19 -4.49
N LEU A 13 0.71 8.64 -5.06
CA LEU A 13 1.74 7.76 -5.62
C LEU A 13 2.37 6.88 -4.52
N MET A 14 2.73 7.47 -3.37
CA MET A 14 3.27 6.73 -2.23
C MET A 14 2.27 5.69 -1.71
N GLY A 15 1.00 6.05 -1.60
CA GLY A 15 -0.07 5.12 -1.22
C GLY A 15 -0.19 3.95 -2.19
N SER A 16 -0.15 4.21 -3.50
CA SER A 16 -0.21 3.18 -4.54
C SER A 16 0.98 2.23 -4.47
N VAL A 17 2.20 2.76 -4.28
CA VAL A 17 3.41 1.93 -4.14
C VAL A 17 3.31 1.04 -2.91
N LEU A 18 2.90 1.59 -1.76
CA LEU A 18 2.73 0.81 -0.54
C LEU A 18 1.65 -0.27 -0.70
N ALA A 19 0.55 0.05 -1.39
CA ALA A 19 -0.50 -0.91 -1.68
C ALA A 19 -0.01 -2.07 -2.56
N LEU A 20 0.76 -1.76 -3.61
CA LEU A 20 1.36 -2.76 -4.49
C LEU A 20 2.34 -3.66 -3.74
N ILE A 21 3.17 -3.11 -2.85
CA ILE A 21 4.07 -3.89 -2.00
C ILE A 21 3.28 -4.85 -1.11
N GLY A 22 2.18 -4.37 -0.51
CA GLY A 22 1.32 -5.22 0.31
C GLY A 22 0.69 -6.38 -0.45
N VAL A 23 0.15 -6.12 -1.65
CA VAL A 23 -0.41 -7.16 -2.54
C VAL A 23 0.66 -8.15 -2.97
N LEU A 24 1.81 -7.65 -3.41
CA LEU A 24 2.93 -8.49 -3.87
C LEU A 24 3.47 -9.36 -2.73
N GLY A 25 3.67 -8.79 -1.54
CA GLY A 25 4.11 -9.54 -0.36
C GLY A 25 3.16 -10.67 0.00
N SER A 26 1.84 -10.38 0.03
CA SER A 26 0.82 -11.40 0.26
C SER A 26 0.83 -12.48 -0.81
N TYR A 27 0.96 -12.09 -2.09
CA TYR A 27 1.01 -13.02 -3.22
C TYR A 27 2.21 -13.97 -3.11
N LEU A 28 3.42 -13.43 -2.90
CA LEU A 28 4.66 -14.21 -2.82
C LEU A 28 4.65 -15.20 -1.65
N LEU A 29 4.10 -14.80 -0.50
CA LEU A 29 3.95 -15.66 0.66
C LEU A 29 2.88 -16.76 0.46
N SER A 30 1.76 -16.42 -0.19
CA SER A 30 0.66 -17.37 -0.42
C SER A 30 0.95 -18.41 -1.50
N THR A 31 1.76 -18.06 -2.49
CA THR A 31 2.15 -18.96 -3.60
C THR A 31 3.33 -19.86 -3.24
N GLY A 32 3.97 -19.64 -2.08
CA GLY A 32 5.18 -20.36 -1.68
C GLY A 32 6.42 -19.98 -2.49
N ILE A 33 6.38 -18.90 -3.28
CA ILE A 33 7.57 -18.36 -3.96
C ILE A 33 8.58 -17.87 -2.93
N VAL A 34 8.09 -17.22 -1.87
CA VAL A 34 8.90 -16.86 -0.70
C VAL A 34 8.50 -17.79 0.45
N VAL A 35 9.41 -18.68 0.84
CA VAL A 35 9.19 -19.61 1.94
C VAL A 35 9.78 -19.03 3.22
N VAL A 36 8.96 -18.96 4.26
CA VAL A 36 9.37 -18.58 5.62
C VAL A 36 9.21 -19.81 6.50
N GLU A 37 10.31 -20.38 6.97
CA GLU A 37 10.33 -21.67 7.68
C GLU A 37 9.51 -21.66 8.99
N ASN A 38 9.47 -20.51 9.66
CA ASN A 38 8.73 -20.35 10.90
C ASN A 38 7.30 -19.87 10.62
N ALA A 39 6.31 -20.72 10.95
CA ALA A 39 4.89 -20.42 10.76
C ALA A 39 4.44 -19.12 11.44
N ALA A 40 4.99 -18.78 12.61
CA ALA A 40 4.67 -17.52 13.29
C ALA A 40 5.22 -16.31 12.51
N MET A 41 6.42 -16.42 11.94
CA MET A 41 6.99 -15.38 11.09
C MET A 41 6.25 -15.26 9.74
N GLN A 42 5.81 -16.37 9.17
CA GLN A 42 5.02 -16.37 7.95
C GLN A 42 3.69 -15.63 8.16
N LEU A 43 3.01 -15.90 9.28
CA LEU A 43 1.78 -15.21 9.65
C LEU A 43 2.03 -13.71 9.90
N ALA A 44 3.11 -13.36 10.60
CA ALA A 44 3.48 -11.96 10.81
C ALA A 44 3.78 -11.23 9.49
N ALA A 45 4.49 -11.86 8.56
CA ALA A 45 4.80 -11.29 7.26
C ALA A 45 3.54 -11.11 6.40
N LEU A 46 2.59 -12.05 6.46
CA LEU A 46 1.30 -11.93 5.79
C LEU A 46 0.47 -10.78 6.38
N ALA A 47 0.39 -10.69 7.71
CA ALA A 47 -0.30 -9.61 8.41
C ALA A 47 0.30 -8.24 8.08
N ALA A 48 1.63 -8.13 8.06
CA ALA A 48 2.34 -6.91 7.67
C ALA A 48 2.04 -6.52 6.21
N SER A 49 2.00 -7.50 5.30
CA SER A 49 1.65 -7.29 3.89
C SER A 49 0.22 -6.76 3.73
N ILE A 50 -0.74 -7.34 4.45
CA ILE A 50 -2.13 -6.87 4.47
C ILE A 50 -2.23 -5.47 5.07
N ALA A 51 -1.52 -5.18 6.17
CA ALA A 51 -1.50 -3.86 6.78
C ALA A 51 -0.94 -2.80 5.84
N ALA A 52 0.17 -3.10 5.15
CA ALA A 52 0.74 -2.22 4.12
C ALA A 52 -0.27 -1.94 3.00
N PHE A 53 -0.99 -2.97 2.54
CA PHE A 53 -2.04 -2.80 1.54
C PHE A 53 -3.15 -1.84 2.00
N VAL A 54 -3.68 -2.04 3.21
CA VAL A 54 -4.77 -1.22 3.76
C VAL A 54 -4.33 0.23 3.96
N ILE A 55 -3.13 0.45 4.51
CA ILE A 55 -2.58 1.80 4.72
C ILE A 55 -2.36 2.49 3.37
N GLY A 56 -1.76 1.77 2.40
CA GLY A 56 -1.54 2.30 1.06
C GLY A 56 -2.86 2.70 0.38
N LEU A 57 -3.87 1.84 0.44
CA LEU A 57 -5.19 2.10 -0.12
C LEU A 57 -5.88 3.30 0.52
N HIS A 58 -5.79 3.46 1.85
CA HIS A 58 -6.31 4.62 2.55
C HIS A 58 -5.69 5.93 2.01
N TRP A 59 -4.38 5.96 1.83
CA TRP A 59 -3.68 7.14 1.29
C TRP A 59 -4.07 7.44 -0.16
N VAL A 60 -4.25 6.42 -0.99
CA VAL A 60 -4.74 6.61 -2.37
C VAL A 60 -6.13 7.24 -2.37
N ILE A 61 -7.06 6.73 -1.55
CA ILE A 61 -8.43 7.24 -1.48
C ILE A 61 -8.44 8.69 -0.99
N VAL A 62 -7.70 9.00 0.08
CA VAL A 62 -7.57 10.37 0.61
C VAL A 62 -6.97 11.31 -0.43
N GLY A 63 -5.94 10.86 -1.16
CA GLY A 63 -5.31 11.62 -2.23
C GLY A 63 -6.28 11.94 -3.38
N ILE A 64 -7.03 10.95 -3.86
CA ILE A 64 -8.04 11.13 -4.92
C ILE A 64 -9.17 12.06 -4.45
N ALA A 65 -9.66 11.88 -3.22
CA ALA A 65 -10.69 12.75 -2.65
C ALA A 65 -10.22 14.22 -2.58
N SER A 66 -8.97 14.44 -2.20
CA SER A 66 -8.34 15.77 -2.15
C SER A 66 -8.23 16.41 -3.53
N LEU A 67 -7.93 15.62 -4.58
CA LEU A 67 -7.91 16.13 -5.96
C LEU A 67 -9.31 16.48 -6.49
N ARG A 68 -10.36 15.81 -6.01
CA ARG A 68 -11.74 16.13 -6.38
C ARG A 68 -12.24 17.42 -5.75
N GLY A 69 -11.89 17.69 -4.50
CA GLY A 69 -12.28 18.92 -3.79
C GLY A 69 -11.47 20.16 -4.21
N ALA A 70 -10.35 19.97 -4.92
CA ALA A 70 -9.51 21.05 -5.44
C ALA A 70 -9.89 21.51 -6.88
N ARG A 71 -10.97 20.95 -7.45
CA ARG A 71 -11.57 21.38 -8.73
C ARG A 71 -12.72 22.34 -8.45
#